data_AF-A0A813C598-F1
#
_entry.id   AF-A0A813C598-F1
#
_cell.length_a   1.000
_cell.length_b   1.000
_cell.length_c   1.000
_cell.angle_alpha   90.00
_cell.angle_beta   90.00
_cell.angle_gamma   90.00
#
_symmetry.space_group_name_H-M   'P 1'
#
loop_
_entity.id
_entity.type
_entity.pdbx_description
1 polymer ?
#
loop_
_entity_poly.entity_id
_entity_poly.type
_entity_poly.pdbx_seq_one_letter_code
_entity_poly.pdbx_strand_id
1 'polypeptide(L)'
;VKRATASSGQSVAEQETRTAMNIFRFCGDMLHLTSIMLLVFKLHRSKSCVGVSCRMQEMYALVFIFRYLDLLWSFISVYNTVMKITYITTTCYLIYLMRYKTPVCQTYERSTDSFQYEIYLLGPCVLLGLICAEEYTIPDILWSSSIWLESVSIIPQLVLLQQIREVENLTSDFVGCMGAYRAFYILNWIYRYFAEDYVNIVGWIGGLVQTGLYCDFFYYYAKSKWYGSKLVLPVAS
;
A
#
# COMPACT_ATOMS: atom_id res chain seq x y z
N VAL A 1 36.25 -9.53 13.78
CA VAL A 1 35.56 -9.51 15.10
C VAL A 1 35.01 -8.11 15.34
N LYS A 2 33.79 -7.84 14.88
CA LYS A 2 32.90 -6.82 15.44
C LYS A 2 31.54 -7.48 15.47
N ARG A 3 31.29 -8.22 16.56
CA ARG A 3 29.94 -8.70 16.89
C ARG A 3 29.10 -7.46 17.11
N ALA A 4 28.18 -7.19 16.19
CA ALA A 4 27.00 -6.42 16.53
C ALA A 4 26.38 -7.13 17.74
N THR A 5 26.39 -6.47 18.89
CA THR A 5 25.49 -6.77 19.99
C THR A 5 24.09 -6.50 19.47
N ALA A 6 23.50 -7.48 18.79
CA ALA A 6 22.08 -7.53 18.54
C ALA A 6 21.41 -7.46 19.91
N SER A 7 20.64 -6.40 20.14
CA SER A 7 19.70 -6.32 21.26
C SER A 7 18.71 -7.47 21.09
N SER A 8 18.95 -8.58 21.77
CA SER A 8 18.15 -9.79 21.71
C SER A 8 16.75 -9.51 22.26
N GLY A 9 15.75 -9.52 21.37
CA GLY A 9 14.33 -9.50 21.71
C GLY A 9 13.49 -8.34 21.16
N GLN A 10 13.96 -7.58 20.15
CA GLN A 10 13.12 -6.59 19.47
C GLN A 10 12.76 -7.09 18.07
N SER A 11 11.47 -7.10 17.75
CA SER A 11 10.99 -7.53 16.43
C SER A 11 11.49 -6.60 15.33
N VAL A 12 11.60 -7.13 14.12
CA VAL A 12 12.04 -6.39 12.92
C VAL A 12 11.17 -5.16 12.67
N ALA A 13 9.87 -5.31 12.93
CA ALA A 13 8.89 -4.25 12.86
C ALA A 13 9.21 -3.10 13.82
N GLU A 14 9.61 -3.42 15.06
CA GLU A 14 10.03 -2.43 16.04
C GLU A 14 11.34 -1.76 15.63
N GLN A 15 12.30 -2.52 15.09
CA GLN A 15 13.59 -1.98 14.67
C GLN A 15 13.47 -1.08 13.44
N GLU A 16 12.62 -1.41 12.46
CA GLU A 16 12.29 -0.56 11.32
C GLU A 16 11.54 0.71 11.74
N THR A 17 10.73 0.61 12.78
CA THR A 17 9.93 1.77 13.25
C THR A 17 10.71 2.68 14.20
N ARG A 18 11.72 2.17 14.91
CA ARG A 18 12.55 2.94 15.86
C ARG A 18 13.73 3.68 15.23
N THR A 19 14.11 3.36 13.99
CA THR A 19 15.17 4.08 13.28
C THR A 19 14.68 5.47 12.83
N ALA A 20 15.59 6.45 12.87
CA ALA A 20 15.26 7.87 12.79
C ALA A 20 14.46 8.23 11.52
N MET A 21 13.45 9.09 11.68
CA MET A 21 12.68 9.65 10.57
C MET A 21 13.61 10.40 9.62
N ASN A 22 13.77 9.90 8.39
CA ASN A 22 14.44 10.64 7.32
C ASN A 22 13.41 11.27 6.37
N ILE A 23 13.90 12.19 5.54
CA ILE A 23 13.06 12.96 4.62
C ILE A 23 12.34 12.07 3.60
N PHE A 24 12.97 10.98 3.15
CA PHE A 24 12.36 10.07 2.17
C PHE A 24 11.20 9.31 2.77
N ARG A 25 11.35 8.80 4.01
CA ARG A 25 10.29 8.16 4.76
C ARG A 25 9.12 9.12 5.01
N PHE A 26 9.42 10.33 5.47
CA PHE A 26 8.40 11.35 5.72
C PHE A 26 7.62 11.69 4.44
N CYS A 27 8.31 11.96 3.33
CA CYS A 27 7.67 12.23 2.03
C CYS A 27 6.84 11.04 1.54
N GLY A 28 7.34 9.80 1.72
CA GLY A 28 6.59 8.58 1.44
C GLY A 28 5.29 8.51 2.24
N ASP A 29 5.36 8.69 3.55
CA ASP A 29 4.19 8.70 4.43
C ASP A 29 3.17 9.77 4.01
N MET A 30 3.63 10.98 3.69
CA MET A 30 2.75 12.07 3.27
C MET A 30 2.12 11.80 1.89
N LEU A 31 2.82 11.15 0.97
CA LEU A 31 2.26 10.74 -0.32
C LEU A 31 1.20 9.65 -0.17
N HIS A 32 1.43 8.69 0.72
CA HIS A 32 0.44 7.65 1.00
C HIS A 32 -0.81 8.25 1.66
N LEU A 33 -0.64 9.14 2.63
CA LEU A 33 -1.74 9.89 3.23
C LEU A 33 -2.48 10.73 2.19
N THR A 34 -1.76 11.43 1.31
CA THR A 34 -2.34 12.23 0.22
C THR A 34 -3.17 11.35 -0.71
N SER A 35 -2.69 10.16 -1.05
CA SER A 35 -3.43 9.21 -1.88
C SER A 35 -4.78 8.84 -1.26
N ILE A 36 -4.78 8.48 0.03
CA ILE A 36 -6.01 8.16 0.77
C ILE A 36 -6.95 9.36 0.82
N MET A 37 -6.42 10.56 1.05
CA MET A 37 -7.23 11.79 1.10
C MET A 37 -7.81 12.16 -0.26
N LEU A 38 -7.08 11.96 -1.37
CA LEU A 38 -7.60 12.14 -2.73
C LEU A 38 -8.76 11.19 -3.00
N LEU A 39 -8.66 9.94 -2.53
CA LEU A 39 -9.72 8.96 -2.69
C LEU A 39 -10.95 9.33 -1.86
N VAL A 40 -10.79 9.73 -0.60
CA VAL A 40 -11.89 10.26 0.23
C VAL A 40 -12.54 11.46 -0.46
N PHE A 41 -11.73 12.43 -0.92
CA PHE A 41 -12.21 13.60 -1.63
C PHE A 41 -13.00 13.23 -2.88
N LYS A 42 -12.53 12.25 -3.68
CA LYS A 42 -13.25 11.71 -4.84
C LYS A 42 -14.63 11.23 -4.43
N LEU A 43 -14.72 10.28 -3.51
CA LEU A 43 -15.98 9.67 -3.11
C LEU A 43 -16.97 10.70 -2.55
N HIS A 44 -16.48 11.71 -1.83
CA HIS A 44 -17.32 12.78 -1.30
C HIS A 44 -17.77 13.78 -2.37
N ARG A 45 -16.92 14.12 -3.34
CA ARG A 45 -17.19 15.15 -4.35
C ARG A 45 -18.00 14.60 -5.53
N SER A 46 -17.63 13.45 -6.05
CA SER A 46 -18.29 12.80 -7.19
C SER A 46 -19.52 12.00 -6.77
N LYS A 47 -19.62 11.63 -5.48
CA LYS A 47 -20.65 10.73 -4.95
C LYS A 47 -20.66 9.36 -5.67
N SER A 48 -19.52 8.98 -6.23
CA SER A 48 -19.35 7.78 -7.05
C SER A 48 -18.00 7.11 -6.78
N CYS A 49 -17.99 5.78 -6.78
CA CYS A 49 -16.80 4.94 -6.70
C CYS A 49 -16.45 4.27 -8.04
N VAL A 50 -16.97 4.76 -9.17
CA VAL A 50 -16.57 4.27 -10.50
C VAL A 50 -15.06 4.42 -10.69
N GLY A 51 -14.44 3.34 -11.14
CA GLY A 51 -12.99 3.24 -11.35
C GLY A 51 -12.17 3.07 -10.07
N VAL A 52 -12.80 2.72 -8.93
CA VAL A 52 -12.11 2.40 -7.67
C VAL A 52 -12.42 0.96 -7.28
N SER A 53 -11.38 0.16 -7.04
CA SER A 53 -11.51 -1.22 -6.60
C SER A 53 -11.73 -1.26 -5.09
N CYS A 54 -12.87 -1.80 -4.68
CA CYS A 54 -13.13 -2.07 -3.27
C CYS A 54 -12.29 -3.25 -2.78
N ARG A 55 -12.00 -4.21 -3.67
CA ARG A 55 -11.11 -5.35 -3.39
C ARG A 55 -9.69 -4.90 -3.01
N MET A 56 -9.12 -3.93 -3.73
CA MET A 56 -7.85 -3.30 -3.34
C MET A 56 -7.94 -2.71 -1.92
N GLN A 57 -9.00 -1.97 -1.61
CA GLN A 57 -9.14 -1.36 -0.27
C GLN A 57 -9.27 -2.42 0.83
N GLU A 58 -9.98 -3.52 0.59
CA GLU A 58 -10.06 -4.67 1.50
C GLU A 58 -8.67 -5.28 1.76
N MET A 59 -7.83 -5.42 0.72
CA MET A 59 -6.45 -5.88 0.88
C MET A 59 -5.59 -4.91 1.70
N TYR A 60 -5.67 -3.60 1.42
CA TYR A 60 -4.95 -2.59 2.21
C TYR A 60 -5.40 -2.56 3.67
N ALA A 61 -6.68 -2.78 3.96
CA ALA A 61 -7.16 -2.92 5.33
C ALA A 61 -6.48 -4.10 6.04
N LEU A 62 -6.38 -5.26 5.38
CA LEU A 62 -5.65 -6.42 5.92
C LEU A 62 -4.16 -6.13 6.13
N VAL A 63 -3.52 -5.46 5.17
CA VAL A 63 -2.11 -5.00 5.29
C VAL A 63 -1.93 -4.18 6.56
N PHE A 64 -2.76 -3.16 6.79
CA PHE A 64 -2.64 -2.30 7.96
C PHE A 64 -2.94 -3.02 9.27
N ILE A 65 -3.93 -3.92 9.28
CA ILE A 65 -4.26 -4.73 10.46
C ILE A 65 -3.08 -5.63 10.83
N PHE A 66 -2.48 -6.32 9.86
CA PHE A 66 -1.35 -7.22 10.10
C PHE A 66 -0.09 -6.45 10.52
N ARG A 67 0.18 -5.31 9.87
CA ARG A 67 1.40 -4.53 10.07
C ARG A 67 1.41 -3.77 11.39
N TYR A 68 0.25 -3.27 11.82
CA TYR A 68 0.15 -2.36 12.95
C TYR A 68 -0.42 -3.02 14.21
N LEU A 69 -0.30 -4.34 14.32
CA LEU A 69 -0.72 -5.08 15.50
C LEU A 69 0.03 -4.62 16.77
N ASP A 70 1.26 -4.13 16.59
CA ASP A 70 2.09 -3.51 17.63
C ASP A 70 1.46 -2.27 18.29
N LEU A 71 0.44 -1.65 17.67
CA LEU A 71 -0.33 -0.56 18.27
C LEU A 71 -0.97 -0.95 19.61
N LEU A 72 -1.20 -2.24 19.85
CA LEU A 72 -1.82 -2.76 21.07
C LEU A 72 -0.87 -2.78 22.28
N TRP A 73 0.45 -2.77 22.07
CA TRP A 73 1.43 -2.93 23.16
C TRP A 73 2.68 -2.06 23.06
N SER A 74 2.92 -1.40 21.92
CA SER A 74 4.13 -0.63 21.66
C SER A 74 3.78 0.84 21.35
N PHE A 75 4.33 1.76 22.13
CA PHE A 75 4.26 3.19 21.86
C PHE A 75 5.63 3.69 21.42
N ILE A 76 5.72 4.18 20.19
CA ILE A 76 6.97 4.65 19.59
C ILE A 76 7.01 6.18 19.54
N SER A 77 5.99 6.80 18.97
CA SER A 77 5.81 8.25 18.95
C SER A 77 4.37 8.62 18.64
N VAL A 78 3.97 9.85 19.01
CA VAL A 78 2.63 10.39 18.69
C VAL A 78 2.38 10.35 17.17
N TYR A 79 3.37 10.77 16.37
CA TYR A 79 3.27 10.71 14.91
C TYR A 79 2.99 9.29 14.41
N ASN A 80 3.75 8.29 14.88
CA ASN A 80 3.58 6.90 14.46
C ASN A 80 2.19 6.35 14.83
N THR A 81 1.77 6.56 16.07
CA THR A 81 0.45 6.12 16.56
C THR A 81 -0.69 6.77 15.78
N VAL A 82 -0.64 8.09 15.56
CA VAL A 82 -1.66 8.82 14.81
C VAL A 82 -1.73 8.32 13.37
N MET A 83 -0.59 8.20 12.68
CA MET A 83 -0.56 7.73 11.29
C MET A 83 -1.13 6.31 11.13
N LYS A 84 -0.77 5.37 12.02
CA LYS A 84 -1.30 4.00 12.02
C LYS A 84 -2.83 3.99 12.19
N ILE A 85 -3.35 4.74 13.15
CA ILE A 85 -4.79 4.87 13.39
C ILE A 85 -5.47 5.47 12.14
N THR A 86 -4.94 6.57 11.60
CA THR A 86 -5.49 7.23 10.42
C THR A 86 -5.57 6.30 9.21
N TYR A 87 -4.52 5.49 8.96
CA TYR A 87 -4.54 4.52 7.86
C TYR A 87 -5.64 3.47 8.04
N ILE A 88 -5.70 2.83 9.21
CA ILE A 88 -6.72 1.81 9.50
C ILE A 88 -8.13 2.42 9.39
N THR A 89 -8.40 3.52 10.09
CA THR A 89 -9.75 4.09 10.17
C THR A 89 -10.22 4.61 8.82
N THR A 90 -9.34 5.24 8.04
CA THR A 90 -9.72 5.85 6.76
C THR A 90 -9.92 4.79 5.69
N THR A 91 -9.11 3.73 5.65
CA THR A 91 -9.34 2.61 4.73
C THR A 91 -10.63 1.85 5.06
N CYS A 92 -10.91 1.59 6.34
CA CYS A 92 -12.19 1.02 6.76
C CYS A 92 -13.38 1.94 6.39
N TYR A 93 -13.21 3.25 6.53
CA TYR A 93 -14.21 4.23 6.12
C TYR A 93 -14.48 4.21 4.60
N LEU A 94 -13.42 4.13 3.78
CA LEU A 94 -13.55 4.00 2.33
C LEU A 94 -14.31 2.73 1.92
N ILE A 95 -13.98 1.59 2.55
CA ILE A 95 -14.72 0.33 2.35
C ILE A 95 -16.19 0.51 2.74
N TYR A 96 -16.47 1.12 3.89
CA TYR A 96 -17.84 1.41 4.32
C TYR A 96 -18.60 2.26 3.29
N LEU A 97 -17.97 3.31 2.76
CA LEU A 97 -18.59 4.16 1.74
C LEU A 97 -18.95 3.37 0.47
N MET A 98 -18.03 2.53 -0.02
CA MET A 98 -18.24 1.75 -1.25
C MET A 98 -19.21 0.58 -1.07
N ARG A 99 -19.24 -0.06 0.09
CA ARG A 99 -20.09 -1.25 0.33
C ARG A 99 -21.50 -0.90 0.81
N TYR A 100 -21.67 0.18 1.57
CA TYR A 100 -22.91 0.41 2.32
C TYR A 100 -23.52 1.80 2.18
N LYS A 101 -22.73 2.87 1.94
CA LYS A 101 -23.25 4.24 2.01
C LYS A 101 -23.82 4.73 0.67
N THR A 102 -25.13 4.95 0.62
CA THR A 102 -25.81 5.63 -0.50
C THR A 102 -25.37 7.11 -0.57
N PRO A 103 -25.15 7.68 -1.78
CA PRO A 103 -25.29 7.06 -3.11
C PRO A 103 -24.05 6.33 -3.62
N VAL A 104 -22.92 6.41 -2.93
CA VAL A 104 -21.62 5.86 -3.40
C VAL A 104 -21.72 4.37 -3.70
N CYS A 105 -22.29 3.58 -2.77
CA CYS A 105 -22.41 2.13 -2.94
C CYS A 105 -23.25 1.70 -4.16
N GLN A 106 -24.14 2.56 -4.65
CA GLN A 106 -24.97 2.27 -5.83
C GLN A 106 -24.16 2.31 -7.13
N THR A 107 -23.00 2.96 -7.11
CA THR A 107 -22.11 3.08 -8.27
C THR A 107 -21.01 2.02 -8.30
N TYR A 108 -20.99 1.11 -7.32
CA TYR A 108 -20.01 0.04 -7.23
C TYR A 108 -20.41 -1.15 -8.11
N GLU A 109 -19.66 -1.36 -9.19
CA GLU A 109 -19.89 -2.43 -10.16
C GLU A 109 -19.06 -3.68 -9.80
N ARG A 110 -19.68 -4.62 -9.07
CA ARG A 110 -19.00 -5.85 -8.60
C ARG A 110 -18.55 -6.76 -9.73
N SER A 111 -19.24 -6.73 -10.87
CA SER A 111 -18.89 -7.55 -12.04
C SER A 111 -17.53 -7.16 -12.63
N THR A 112 -17.23 -5.86 -12.64
CA THR A 112 -15.94 -5.30 -13.08
C THR A 112 -14.84 -5.50 -12.02
N ASP A 113 -15.16 -5.31 -10.73
CA ASP A 113 -14.22 -5.53 -9.61
C ASP A 113 -14.25 -7.00 -9.09
N SER A 114 -14.07 -7.95 -10.01
CA SER A 114 -14.27 -9.39 -9.78
C SER A 114 -13.00 -10.19 -9.48
N PHE A 115 -11.84 -9.54 -9.30
CA PHE A 115 -10.58 -10.21 -9.02
C PHE A 115 -10.62 -10.94 -7.65
N GLN A 116 -10.43 -12.26 -7.66
CA GLN A 116 -10.53 -13.13 -6.48
C GLN A 116 -9.24 -13.11 -5.65
N TYR A 117 -8.94 -11.97 -5.03
CA TYR A 117 -7.70 -11.77 -4.28
C TYR A 117 -7.56 -12.73 -3.10
N GLU A 118 -8.67 -13.23 -2.55
CA GLU A 118 -8.69 -14.12 -1.39
C GLU A 118 -7.94 -15.44 -1.66
N ILE A 119 -8.11 -15.97 -2.87
CA ILE A 119 -7.47 -17.23 -3.31
C ILE A 119 -6.11 -16.96 -3.93
N TYR A 120 -6.04 -15.99 -4.86
CA TYR A 120 -4.86 -15.82 -5.70
C TYR A 120 -3.75 -14.99 -5.06
N LEU A 121 -4.06 -14.10 -4.10
CA LEU A 121 -3.07 -13.21 -3.50
C LEU A 121 -2.92 -13.43 -2.00
N LEU A 122 -4.02 -13.43 -1.24
CA LEU A 122 -3.97 -13.50 0.23
C LEU A 122 -3.32 -14.81 0.71
N GLY A 123 -3.75 -15.97 0.20
CA GLY A 123 -3.17 -17.27 0.56
C GLY A 123 -1.66 -17.34 0.31
N PRO A 124 -1.18 -17.07 -0.93
CA PRO A 124 0.25 -17.05 -1.22
C PRO A 124 1.04 -16.03 -0.40
N CYS A 125 0.51 -14.83 -0.12
CA CYS A 125 1.22 -13.82 0.68
C CYS A 125 1.35 -14.24 2.15
N VAL A 126 0.33 -14.90 2.71
CA VAL A 126 0.40 -15.46 4.06
C VAL A 126 1.43 -16.59 4.12
N LEU A 127 1.44 -17.48 3.14
CA LEU A 127 2.43 -18.56 3.03
C LEU A 127 3.86 -18.00 2.90
N LEU A 128 4.08 -17.00 2.05
CA LEU A 128 5.37 -16.33 1.93
C LEU A 128 5.78 -15.63 3.22
N GLY A 129 4.84 -14.98 3.92
CA GLY A 129 5.12 -14.38 5.22
C GLY A 129 5.55 -15.41 6.27
N LEU A 130 4.94 -16.60 6.26
CA LEU A 130 5.35 -17.72 7.13
C LEU A 130 6.75 -18.24 6.79
N ILE A 131 7.10 -18.34 5.50
CA ILE A 131 8.41 -18.83 5.05
C ILE A 131 9.51 -17.79 5.30
N CYS A 132 9.21 -16.50 5.11
CA CYS A 132 10.17 -15.41 5.14
C CYS A 132 10.16 -14.61 6.46
N ALA A 133 9.47 -15.08 7.50
CA ALA A 133 9.52 -14.44 8.81
C ALA A 133 10.93 -14.56 9.42
N GLU A 134 11.44 -13.49 10.03
CA GLU A 134 12.74 -13.53 10.72
C GLU A 134 12.64 -14.33 12.02
N GLU A 135 11.57 -14.12 12.79
CA GLU A 135 11.23 -14.91 13.96
C GLU A 135 9.85 -15.56 13.77
N TYR A 136 9.69 -16.80 14.24
CA TYR A 136 8.42 -17.53 14.17
C TYR A 136 7.47 -17.11 15.30
N THR A 137 7.25 -15.81 15.46
CA THR A 137 6.23 -15.23 16.33
C THR A 137 5.04 -14.76 15.49
N ILE A 138 3.84 -14.70 16.09
CA ILE A 138 2.64 -14.24 15.37
C ILE A 138 2.84 -12.80 14.81
N PRO A 139 3.36 -11.82 15.58
CA PRO A 139 3.59 -10.47 15.06
C PRO A 139 4.58 -10.43 13.88
N ASP A 140 5.69 -11.17 13.93
CA ASP A 140 6.69 -11.16 12.87
C ASP A 140 6.19 -11.85 11.59
N ILE A 141 5.45 -12.95 11.73
CA ILE A 141 4.80 -13.63 10.59
C ILE A 141 3.79 -12.68 9.94
N LEU A 142 2.90 -12.05 10.73
CA LEU A 142 1.90 -11.12 10.21
C LEU A 142 2.55 -9.88 9.58
N TRP A 143 3.60 -9.34 10.19
CA TRP A 143 4.36 -8.23 9.63
C TRP A 143 4.97 -8.63 8.27
N SER A 144 5.62 -9.79 8.17
CA SER A 144 6.19 -10.30 6.92
C SER A 144 5.09 -10.54 5.86
N SER A 145 3.97 -11.19 6.24
CA SER A 145 2.80 -11.35 5.38
C SER A 145 2.25 -10.01 4.87
N SER A 146 2.27 -8.97 5.71
CA SER A 146 1.80 -7.63 5.32
C SER A 146 2.67 -7.02 4.21
N ILE A 147 3.99 -7.25 4.20
CA ILE A 147 4.89 -6.73 3.18
C ILE A 147 4.59 -7.39 1.82
N TRP A 148 4.44 -8.72 1.81
CA TRP A 148 4.07 -9.45 0.60
C TRP A 148 2.68 -9.04 0.11
N LEU A 149 1.69 -8.96 1.01
CA LEU A 149 0.34 -8.58 0.64
C LEU A 149 0.26 -7.15 0.08
N GLU A 150 0.94 -6.19 0.70
CA GLU A 150 0.99 -4.80 0.19
C GLU A 150 1.57 -4.75 -1.22
N SER A 151 2.60 -5.55 -1.49
CA SER A 151 3.28 -5.52 -2.79
C SER A 151 2.36 -5.85 -3.96
N VAL A 152 1.32 -6.67 -3.72
CA VAL A 152 0.37 -7.13 -4.74
C VAL A 152 -1.04 -6.52 -4.57
N SER A 153 -1.27 -5.73 -3.51
CA SER A 153 -2.60 -5.18 -3.19
C SER A 153 -3.15 -4.24 -4.27
N ILE A 154 -2.28 -3.68 -5.12
CA ILE A 154 -2.68 -2.80 -6.22
C ILE A 154 -3.29 -3.54 -7.42
N ILE A 155 -3.08 -4.86 -7.54
CA ILE A 155 -3.48 -5.64 -8.72
C ILE A 155 -4.98 -5.49 -9.06
N PRO A 156 -5.94 -5.66 -8.11
CA PRO A 156 -7.36 -5.51 -8.41
C PRO A 156 -7.70 -4.14 -9.00
N GLN A 157 -7.04 -3.08 -8.54
CA GLN A 157 -7.24 -1.73 -9.05
C GLN A 157 -6.68 -1.56 -10.46
N LEU A 158 -5.48 -2.09 -10.76
CA LEU A 158 -4.92 -2.00 -12.12
C LEU A 158 -5.76 -2.77 -13.13
N VAL A 159 -6.21 -3.97 -12.77
CA VAL A 159 -7.12 -4.79 -13.60
C VAL A 159 -8.42 -4.04 -13.86
N LEU A 160 -9.01 -3.41 -12.83
CA LEU A 160 -10.20 -2.57 -12.98
C LEU A 160 -9.95 -1.40 -13.95
N LEU A 161 -8.81 -0.71 -13.83
CA LEU A 161 -8.49 0.42 -14.70
C LEU A 161 -8.28 0.00 -16.16
N GLN A 162 -7.71 -1.18 -16.40
CA GLN A 162 -7.55 -1.74 -17.75
C GLN A 162 -8.92 -2.08 -18.38
N GLN A 163 -9.89 -2.53 -17.58
CA GLN A 163 -11.24 -2.82 -18.07
C GLN A 163 -12.04 -1.56 -18.42
N ILE A 164 -11.98 -0.51 -17.60
CA ILE A 164 -12.71 0.75 -17.88
C ILE A 164 -12.05 1.60 -18.97
N ARG A 165 -10.75 1.41 -19.21
CA ARG A 165 -9.88 2.10 -20.17
C ARG A 165 -9.67 3.59 -19.89
N GLU A 166 -10.73 4.39 -19.88
CA GLU A 166 -10.66 5.83 -19.61
C GLU A 166 -10.65 6.06 -18.10
N VAL A 167 -9.52 6.51 -17.58
CA VAL A 167 -9.31 6.73 -16.15
C VAL A 167 -9.53 8.20 -15.82
N GLU A 168 -10.44 8.46 -14.87
CA GLU A 168 -10.68 9.79 -14.32
C GLU A 168 -9.40 10.37 -13.69
N ASN A 169 -9.15 11.67 -13.86
CA ASN A 169 -7.97 12.35 -13.33
C ASN A 169 -7.77 12.13 -11.82
N LEU A 170 -8.84 12.22 -11.02
CA LEU A 170 -8.70 12.06 -9.59
C LEU A 170 -8.37 10.62 -9.18
N THR A 171 -8.86 9.62 -9.94
CA THR A 171 -8.45 8.22 -9.76
C THR A 171 -7.00 8.03 -10.16
N SER A 172 -6.57 8.61 -11.29
CA SER A 172 -5.20 8.46 -11.77
C SER A 172 -4.19 9.14 -10.83
N ASP A 173 -4.54 10.29 -10.25
CA ASP A 173 -3.73 10.97 -9.25
C ASP A 173 -3.67 10.19 -7.92
N PHE A 174 -4.78 9.61 -7.47
CA PHE A 174 -4.81 8.68 -6.34
C PHE A 174 -3.82 7.51 -6.54
N VAL A 175 -3.91 6.80 -7.67
CA VAL A 175 -3.02 5.67 -7.99
C VAL A 175 -1.58 6.14 -8.19
N GLY A 176 -1.38 7.31 -8.79
CA GLY A 176 -0.07 7.94 -8.95
C GLY A 176 0.61 8.22 -7.61
N CYS A 177 -0.11 8.79 -6.64
CA CYS A 177 0.37 8.98 -5.27
C CYS A 177 0.67 7.64 -4.56
N MET A 178 -0.13 6.59 -4.81
CA MET A 178 0.16 5.24 -4.28
C MET A 178 1.50 4.71 -4.80
N GLY A 179 1.75 4.77 -6.11
CA GLY A 179 3.04 4.32 -6.61
C GLY A 179 4.20 5.22 -6.13
N ALA A 180 3.96 6.53 -6.03
CA ALA A 180 4.98 7.49 -5.64
C ALA A 180 5.46 7.28 -4.20
N TYR A 181 4.55 7.01 -3.24
CA TYR A 181 4.99 6.71 -1.87
C TYR A 181 5.97 5.53 -1.85
N ARG A 182 5.73 4.53 -2.70
CA ARG A 182 6.59 3.34 -2.74
C ARG A 182 7.97 3.65 -3.29
N ALA A 183 8.06 4.48 -4.31
CA ALA A 183 9.35 4.97 -4.81
C ALA A 183 10.14 5.69 -3.70
N PHE A 184 9.48 6.53 -2.90
CA PHE A 184 10.12 7.19 -1.75
C PHE A 184 10.56 6.21 -0.66
N TYR A 185 9.80 5.12 -0.43
CA TYR A 185 10.21 4.06 0.50
C TYR A 185 11.45 3.29 0.00
N ILE A 186 11.58 3.07 -1.30
CA ILE A 186 12.81 2.50 -1.89
C ILE A 186 13.99 3.45 -1.68
N LEU A 187 13.81 4.75 -1.92
CA LEU A 187 14.85 5.75 -1.64
C LEU A 187 15.24 5.78 -0.15
N ASN A 188 14.26 5.64 0.74
CA ASN A 188 14.49 5.50 2.18
C ASN A 188 15.35 4.26 2.49
N TRP A 189 15.07 3.10 1.90
CA TRP A 189 15.89 1.90 2.12
C TRP A 189 17.29 2.03 1.53
N ILE A 190 17.45 2.65 0.36
CA ILE A 190 18.76 2.99 -0.21
C ILE A 190 19.54 3.87 0.78
N TYR A 191 18.92 4.94 1.27
CA TYR A 191 19.54 5.86 2.23
C TYR A 191 19.98 5.12 3.50
N ARG A 192 19.10 4.30 4.09
CA ARG A 192 19.39 3.54 5.32
C ARG A 192 20.45 2.47 5.13
N TYR A 193 20.54 1.87 3.94
CA TYR A 193 21.65 0.96 3.61
C TYR A 193 23.00 1.66 3.70
N PHE A 194 23.12 2.86 3.15
CA PHE A 194 24.38 3.61 3.16
C PHE A 194 24.66 4.35 4.49
N ALA A 195 23.62 4.78 5.21
CA ALA A 195 23.77 5.60 6.41
C ALA A 195 23.75 4.79 7.73
N GLU A 196 23.04 3.66 7.76
CA GLU A 196 22.75 2.90 8.99
C GLU A 196 23.16 1.42 8.91
N ASP A 197 23.75 0.96 7.79
CA ASP A 197 24.02 -0.45 7.49
C ASP A 197 22.78 -1.37 7.66
N TYR A 198 21.58 -0.81 7.48
CA TYR A 198 20.32 -1.55 7.64
C TYR A 198 19.92 -2.27 6.34
N VAL A 199 19.58 -3.56 6.45
CA VAL A 199 19.12 -4.39 5.33
C VAL A 199 17.84 -5.13 5.72
N ASN A 200 16.77 -4.93 4.93
CA ASN A 200 15.52 -5.68 5.04
C ASN A 200 15.19 -6.33 3.70
N ILE A 201 15.63 -7.58 3.51
CA ILE A 201 15.52 -8.29 2.22
C ILE A 201 14.07 -8.44 1.78
N VAL A 202 13.17 -8.76 2.70
CA VAL A 202 11.72 -8.89 2.43
C VAL A 202 11.15 -7.56 1.95
N GLY A 203 11.52 -6.46 2.61
CA GLY A 203 11.17 -5.10 2.21
C GLY A 203 11.65 -4.75 0.80
N TRP A 204 12.91 -5.03 0.47
CA TRP A 204 13.48 -4.79 -0.85
C TRP A 204 12.77 -5.58 -1.96
N ILE A 205 12.58 -6.89 -1.78
CA ILE A 205 11.93 -7.74 -2.78
C ILE A 205 10.47 -7.33 -2.96
N GLY A 206 9.72 -7.17 -1.87
CA GLY A 206 8.35 -6.65 -1.94
C GLY A 206 8.30 -5.25 -2.56
N GLY A 207 9.33 -4.43 -2.34
CA GLY A 207 9.54 -3.13 -2.98
C GLY A 207 9.61 -3.18 -4.49
N LEU A 208 10.46 -4.07 -5.00
CA LEU A 208 10.68 -4.28 -6.42
C LEU A 208 9.45 -4.87 -7.10
N VAL A 209 8.80 -5.87 -6.49
CA VAL A 209 7.55 -6.46 -6.99
C VAL A 209 6.49 -5.37 -7.15
N GLN A 210 6.26 -4.59 -6.10
CA GLN A 210 5.27 -3.52 -6.13
C GLN A 210 5.59 -2.46 -7.20
N THR A 211 6.84 -2.04 -7.30
CA THR A 211 7.28 -1.05 -8.30
C THR A 211 7.10 -1.58 -9.72
N GLY A 212 7.45 -2.84 -9.96
CA GLY A 212 7.25 -3.51 -11.25
C GLY A 212 5.79 -3.50 -11.69
N LEU A 213 4.85 -3.72 -10.76
CA LEU A 213 3.41 -3.65 -11.05
C LEU A 213 2.94 -2.24 -11.44
N TYR A 214 3.57 -1.19 -10.91
CA TYR A 214 3.24 0.20 -11.26
C TYR A 214 3.87 0.70 -12.56
N CYS A 215 4.91 0.02 -13.09
CA CYS A 215 5.70 0.52 -14.22
C CYS A 215 4.85 0.89 -15.44
N ASP A 216 3.95 -0.01 -15.87
CA ASP A 216 3.09 0.24 -17.04
C ASP A 216 2.12 1.40 -16.81
N PHE A 217 1.46 1.41 -15.64
CA PHE A 217 0.57 2.50 -15.25
C PHE A 217 1.30 3.85 -15.25
N PHE A 218 2.51 3.91 -14.70
CA PHE A 218 3.28 5.15 -14.65
C PHE A 218 3.69 5.68 -16.01
N TYR A 219 4.02 4.79 -16.95
CA TYR A 219 4.31 5.19 -18.32
C TYR A 219 3.11 5.94 -18.94
N TYR A 220 1.91 5.35 -18.86
CA TYR A 220 0.70 5.98 -19.40
C TYR A 220 0.26 7.21 -18.60
N TYR A 221 0.40 7.19 -17.28
CA TYR A 221 0.12 8.32 -16.41
C TYR A 221 1.00 9.53 -16.75
N ALA A 222 2.32 9.34 -16.86
CA ALA A 222 3.26 10.41 -17.23
C ALA A 222 2.97 10.95 -18.63
N LYS A 223 2.67 10.05 -19.59
CA LYS A 223 2.25 10.43 -20.94
C LYS A 223 0.99 11.30 -20.93
N SER A 224 -0.05 10.87 -20.22
CA SER A 224 -1.30 11.65 -20.08
C SER A 224 -1.06 13.04 -19.51
N LYS A 225 -0.23 13.16 -18.45
CA LYS A 225 0.09 14.45 -17.83
C LYS A 225 0.92 15.36 -18.73
N TRP A 226 1.91 14.82 -19.43
CA TRP A 226 2.75 15.60 -20.34
C TRP A 226 1.95 16.18 -21.51
N TYR A 227 1.11 15.37 -22.14
CA TYR A 227 0.35 15.76 -23.32
C TYR A 227 -1.00 16.41 -22.99
N GLY A 228 -1.37 16.53 -21.69
CA GLY A 228 -2.66 17.06 -21.27
C GLY A 228 -3.86 16.25 -21.75
N SER A 229 -3.66 14.97 -22.06
CA SER A 229 -4.69 14.08 -22.60
C SER A 229 -5.29 13.20 -21.50
N LYS A 230 -6.48 12.65 -21.75
CA LYS A 230 -7.10 11.68 -20.82
C LYS A 230 -6.21 10.44 -20.69
N LEU A 231 -6.14 9.88 -19.49
CA LEU A 231 -5.42 8.63 -19.26
C LEU A 231 -6.23 7.47 -19.85
N VAL A 232 -5.66 6.81 -20.86
CA VAL A 232 -6.23 5.61 -21.49
C VAL A 232 -5.24 4.47 -21.38
N LEU A 233 -5.65 3.39 -20.71
CA LEU A 233 -4.83 2.18 -20.58
C LEU A 233 -5.04 1.20 -21.76
N PRO A 234 -3.99 0.44 -22.15
CA PRO A 234 -4.10 -0.59 -23.16
C PRO A 234 -4.96 -1.77 -22.65
N VAL A 235 -5.52 -2.54 -23.58
CA VAL A 235 -6.22 -3.79 -23.23
C VAL A 235 -5.16 -4.81 -22.81
N ALA A 236 -5.39 -5.50 -21.69
CA ALA A 236 -4.58 -6.67 -21.34
C ALA A 236 -4.80 -7.73 -22.42
N SER A 237 -3.76 -8.00 -23.20
CA SER A 237 -3.74 -9.01 -24.28
C SER A 237 -3.75 -10.42 -23.71
#